data_AF-A0A7C4JZN8-F1
#
_entry.id   AF-A0A7C4JZN8-F1
#
_cell.length_a   1.000
_cell.length_b   1.000
_cell.length_c   1.000
_cell.angle_alpha   90.00
_cell.angle_beta   90.00
_cell.angle_gamma   90.00
#
_symmetry.space_group_name_H-M   'P 1'
#
loop_
_entity.id
_entity.type
_entity.pdbx_description
1 polymer ?
#
loop_
_entity_poly.entity_id
_entity_poly.type
_entity_poly.pdbx_seq_one_letter_code
_entity_poly.pdbx_strand_id
1 'polypeptide(L)'
;MNLFNPYYYAVKLRNWLYDRGILKSYTLDVPVVCVGNLSVGGSGKTSLVRFISNALSEKFHVAVLLRGYKRKTKGLLVASY
;
A
#
# COMPACT_ATOMS: atom_id res chain seq x y z
N MET A 1 15.46 -14.80 -13.95
CA MET A 1 14.30 -13.95 -14.30
C MET A 1 14.18 -13.94 -15.80
N ASN A 2 13.18 -14.61 -16.37
CA ASN A 2 13.05 -14.71 -17.82
C ASN A 2 12.77 -13.34 -18.43
N LEU A 3 13.71 -12.85 -19.25
CA LEU A 3 13.66 -11.56 -19.94
C LEU A 3 12.45 -11.42 -20.89
N PHE A 4 11.75 -12.53 -21.19
CA PHE A 4 10.56 -12.58 -22.04
C PHE A 4 9.23 -12.49 -21.28
N ASN A 5 9.21 -12.22 -19.97
CA ASN A 5 7.94 -12.12 -19.25
C ASN A 5 7.25 -10.78 -19.54
N PRO A 6 6.10 -10.75 -20.25
CA PRO A 6 5.38 -9.50 -20.56
C PRO A 6 4.96 -8.74 -19.29
N TYR A 7 4.75 -9.44 -18.16
CA TYR A 7 4.47 -8.84 -16.87
C TYR A 7 5.61 -7.93 -16.39
N TYR A 8 6.87 -8.33 -16.60
CA TYR A 8 8.02 -7.53 -16.19
C TYR A 8 8.07 -6.19 -16.93
N TYR A 9 7.88 -6.21 -18.25
CA TYR A 9 7.83 -4.98 -19.05
C TYR A 9 6.64 -4.10 -18.69
N ALA A 10 5.46 -4.69 -18.48
CA ALA A 10 4.27 -3.94 -18.06
C ALA A 10 4.48 -3.22 -16.72
N VAL A 11 5.07 -3.90 -15.71
CA VAL A 11 5.38 -3.28 -14.41
C VAL A 11 6.47 -2.22 -14.56
N LYS A 12 7.52 -2.48 -15.34
CA LYS A 12 8.62 -1.53 -15.56
C LYS A 12 8.14 -0.25 -16.25
N LEU A 13 7.29 -0.39 -17.28
CA LEU A 13 6.66 0.74 -17.96
C LEU A 13 5.76 1.53 -17.00
N ARG A 14 4.91 0.85 -16.22
CA ARG A 14 4.05 1.50 -15.22
C ARG A 14 4.86 2.32 -14.22
N ASN A 15 5.93 1.75 -13.66
CA ASN A 15 6.78 2.45 -12.70
C ASN A 15 7.44 3.68 -13.35
N TRP A 16 8.00 3.52 -14.55
CA TRP A 16 8.59 4.63 -15.31
C TRP A 16 7.60 5.77 -15.58
N LEU A 17 6.32 5.46 -15.85
CA LEU A 17 5.29 6.48 -16.03
C LEU A 17 4.98 7.25 -14.73
N TYR A 18 5.07 6.60 -13.56
CA TYR A 18 4.96 7.28 -12.26
C TYR A 18 6.21 8.13 -11.97
N ASP A 19 7.41 7.60 -12.22
CA ASP A 19 8.67 8.31 -11.98
C ASP A 19 8.77 9.59 -12.82
N ARG A 20 8.16 9.60 -14.02
CA ARG A 20 8.08 10.79 -14.89
C ARG A 20 6.89 11.71 -14.60
N GLY A 21 6.05 11.39 -13.61
CA GLY A 21 4.85 12.18 -13.28
C GLY A 21 3.76 12.16 -14.36
N ILE A 22 3.81 11.20 -15.30
CA ILE A 22 2.79 11.06 -16.37
C ILE A 22 1.48 10.52 -15.78
N LEU A 23 1.58 9.57 -14.83
CA LEU A 23 0.43 9.09 -14.08
C LEU A 23 0.15 10.00 -12.88
N LYS A 24 -1.13 10.28 -12.64
CA LYS A 24 -1.57 11.11 -11.50
C LYS A 24 -1.21 10.43 -10.18
N SER A 25 -0.56 11.20 -9.31
CA SER A 25 -0.33 10.87 -7.90
C SER A 25 -1.16 11.79 -7.03
N TYR A 26 -1.69 11.28 -5.93
CA TYR A 26 -2.47 12.05 -4.97
C TYR A 26 -1.66 12.23 -3.69
N THR A 27 -1.59 13.46 -3.21
CA THR A 27 -1.00 13.80 -1.91
C THR A 27 -2.12 14.02 -0.90
N LEU A 28 -1.87 13.64 0.35
CA LEU A 28 -2.77 13.91 1.46
C LEU A 28 -2.13 14.99 2.34
N ASP A 29 -2.95 15.79 3.00
CA ASP A 29 -2.50 16.86 3.91
C ASP A 29 -1.99 16.31 5.26
N VAL A 30 -2.06 14.99 5.45
CA VAL A 30 -1.58 14.29 6.63
C VAL A 30 -0.37 13.40 6.30
N PRO A 31 0.53 13.15 7.27
CA PRO A 31 1.63 12.22 7.07
C PRO A 31 1.14 10.80 6.72
N VAL A 32 1.74 10.18 5.70
CA VAL A 32 1.37 8.84 5.22
C VAL A 32 2.56 7.90 5.31
N VAL A 33 2.37 6.75 5.96
CA VAL A 33 3.36 5.66 6.02
C VAL A 33 2.86 4.47 5.19
N CYS A 34 3.56 4.16 4.10
CA CYS A 34 3.24 3.04 3.22
C CYS A 34 4.04 1.78 3.60
N VAL A 35 3.36 0.70 4.01
CA VAL A 35 4.00 -0.59 4.33
C VAL A 35 3.75 -1.61 3.21
N GLY A 36 4.80 -1.96 2.48
CA GLY A 36 4.78 -2.83 1.29
C GLY A 36 5.70 -4.05 1.38
N ASN A 37 5.66 -4.91 0.36
CA ASN A 37 6.68 -5.95 0.11
C ASN A 37 6.74 -6.22 -1.40
N LEU A 38 7.91 -6.63 -1.89
CA LEU A 38 8.17 -6.98 -3.29
C LEU A 38 7.74 -8.43 -3.62
N SER A 39 7.67 -9.30 -2.62
CA SER A 39 7.28 -10.71 -2.80
C SER A 39 5.80 -10.96 -2.45
N VAL A 40 5.22 -11.94 -3.12
CA VAL A 40 3.90 -12.50 -2.78
C VAL A 40 4.03 -13.50 -1.62
N GLY A 41 3.12 -13.46 -0.65
CA GLY A 41 3.15 -14.35 0.53
C GLY A 41 3.00 -13.62 1.87
N GLY A 42 3.11 -14.36 2.97
CA GLY A 42 3.04 -13.85 4.33
C GLY A 42 4.32 -13.13 4.73
N SER A 43 4.42 -11.83 4.46
CA SER A 43 5.65 -11.05 4.67
C SER A 43 5.66 -10.23 5.97
N GLY A 44 4.90 -10.67 6.98
CA GLY A 44 4.85 -9.98 8.29
C GLY A 44 4.27 -8.57 8.28
N LYS A 45 3.79 -8.05 7.14
CA LYS A 45 3.29 -6.67 7.00
C LYS A 45 2.22 -6.33 8.04
N THR A 46 1.30 -7.25 8.30
CA THR A 46 0.23 -7.04 9.29
C THR A 46 0.78 -6.84 10.70
N SER A 47 1.80 -7.61 11.10
CA SER A 47 2.45 -7.46 12.41
C SER A 47 3.23 -6.15 12.49
N LEU A 48 3.93 -5.78 11.40
CA LEU A 48 4.66 -4.51 11.32
C LEU A 48 3.72 -3.30 11.37
N VAL A 49 2.61 -3.34 10.63
CA VAL A 49 1.59 -2.27 10.66
C VAL A 49 1.03 -2.10 12.06
N ARG A 50 0.69 -3.19 12.75
CA ARG A 50 0.21 -3.13 14.15
C ARG A 50 1.25 -2.56 15.09
N PHE A 51 2.51 -2.94 14.93
CA PHE A 51 3.61 -2.41 15.74
C PHE A 51 3.76 -0.89 15.55
N ILE A 52 3.80 -0.43 14.29
CA ILE A 52 3.90 1.00 13.97
C ILE A 52 2.66 1.76 14.45
N SER A 53 1.45 1.23 14.24
CA SER A 53 0.23 1.92 14.66
C SER A 53 0.17 2.10 16.16
N ASN A 54 0.55 1.09 16.93
CA ASN A 54 0.56 1.16 18.39
C ASN A 54 1.58 2.19 18.88
N ALA A 55 2.80 2.17 18.34
CA ALA A 55 3.84 3.12 18.71
C ALA A 55 3.47 4.57 18.38
N LEU A 56 2.76 4.80 17.26
CA LEU A 56 2.33 6.14 16.85
C LEU A 56 1.04 6.60 17.56
N SER A 57 0.19 5.68 17.98
CA SER A 57 -1.07 6.02 18.66
C SER A 57 -0.90 6.73 19.99
N GLU A 58 0.29 6.65 20.61
CA GLU A 58 0.61 7.41 21.83
C GLU A 58 0.70 8.93 21.59
N LYS A 59 0.94 9.35 20.33
CA LYS A 59 1.20 10.76 19.98
C LYS A 59 0.29 11.29 18.87
N PHE A 60 -0.34 10.42 18.09
CA PHE A 60 -1.11 10.78 16.90
C PHE A 60 -2.42 10.01 16.82
N HIS A 61 -3.42 10.61 16.16
CA HIS A 61 -4.61 9.89 15.71
C HIS A 61 -4.26 9.06 14.47
N VAL A 62 -4.08 7.76 14.66
CA VAL A 62 -3.63 6.85 13.60
C VAL A 62 -4.83 6.16 12.95
N ALA A 63 -4.90 6.23 11.62
CA ALA A 63 -5.82 5.41 10.83
C ALA A 63 -5.05 4.42 9.96
N VAL A 64 -5.51 3.16 9.92
CA VAL A 64 -4.92 2.11 9.08
C VAL A 64 -5.79 1.87 7.86
N LEU A 65 -5.27 2.20 6.68
CA LEU A 65 -5.95 1.93 5.41
C LEU A 65 -5.62 0.52 4.91
N LEU A 66 -6.65 -0.31 4.76
CA LEU A 66 -6.53 -1.66 4.20
C LEU A 66 -7.19 -1.74 2.82
N ARG A 67 -6.62 -2.56 1.93
CA ARG A 67 -7.22 -2.85 0.61
C ARG A 67 -8.56 -3.60 0.72
N GLY A 68 -8.78 -4.35 1.81
CA GLY A 68 -9.97 -5.20 1.97
C GLY A 68 -10.01 -6.36 0.96
N TYR A 69 -8.87 -7.02 0.72
CA TYR A 69 -8.78 -8.13 -0.22
C TYR A 69 -9.77 -9.25 0.14
N LYS A 70 -10.50 -9.77 -0.86
CA LYS A 70 -11.59 -10.77 -0.73
C LYS A 70 -12.84 -10.33 0.07
N ARG A 71 -13.02 -9.04 0.38
CA ARG A 71 -14.27 -8.54 0.97
C ARG A 71 -15.43 -8.64 -0.03
N LYS A 72 -16.63 -8.99 0.45
CA LYS A 72 -17.86 -9.07 -0.37
C LYS A 72 -18.50 -7.70 -0.65
N THR A 73 -18.32 -6.75 0.26
CA THR A 73 -18.82 -5.38 0.12
C THR A 73 -17.90 -4.52 -0.76
N LYS A 74 -18.43 -3.42 -1.31
CA LYS A 74 -17.70 -2.45 -2.14
C LYS A 74 -17.60 -1.08 -1.44
N GLY A 75 -16.83 -0.15 -2.01
CA GLY A 75 -16.68 1.22 -1.49
C GLY A 75 -15.81 1.33 -0.23
N LEU A 76 -15.66 2.56 0.28
CA LEU A 76 -14.99 2.84 1.55
C LEU A 76 -15.84 2.30 2.71
N LEU A 77 -15.21 1.61 3.66
CA LEU A 77 -15.85 1.19 4.90
C LEU A 77 -14.95 1.48 6.09
N VAL A 78 -15.55 1.97 7.17
CA VAL A 78 -14.90 2.07 8.48
C VAL A 78 -15.04 0.71 9.16
N ALA A 79 -13.91 0.06 9.42
CA ALA A 79 -13.90 -1.29 10.02
C ALA A 79 -13.87 -1.25 11.55
N SER A 80 -13.19 -0.26 12.14
CA SER A 80 -13.08 -0.03 13.58
C SER A 80 -12.90 1.46 13.83
N TYR A 81 -13.35 1.91 15.00
CA TYR A 81 -12.98 3.20 15.59
C TYR A 81 -11.77 3.03 16.51
#